data_AF-A0A2D0KTC6-F1
#
_entry.id   AF-A0A2D0KTC6-F1
#
_cell.length_a   1.000
_cell.length_b   1.000
_cell.length_c   1.000
_cell.angle_alpha   90.00
_cell.angle_beta   90.00
_cell.angle_gamma   90.00
#
_symmetry.space_group_name_H-M   'P 1'
#
loop_
_entity.id
_entity.type
_entity.pdbx_description
1 polymer ?
#
loop_
_entity_poly.entity_id
_entity_poly.type
_entity_poly.pdbx_seq_one_letter_code
_entity_poly.pdbx_strand_id
1 'polypeptide(L)' 'MKQYLLITTSLLLSLFLVFGVAPTLFSAKSDLSVVIAIIIILFVVPAILYFTIKKLIKWSKNK' A
#
# COMPACT_ATOMS: atom_id res chain seq x y z
N MET A 1 -3.85 -21.11 1.30
CA MET A 1 -2.72 -20.57 0.50
C MET A 1 -2.99 -19.19 -0.08
N LYS A 2 -4.09 -18.96 -0.81
CA LYS A 2 -4.38 -17.66 -1.49
C LYS A 2 -4.49 -16.45 -0.53
N GLN A 3 -4.96 -16.65 0.70
CA GLN A 3 -5.03 -15.63 1.76
C GLN A 3 -3.67 -15.12 2.20
N TYR A 4 -2.76 -16.04 2.53
CA TYR A 4 -1.40 -15.71 2.96
C TYR A 4 -0.66 -14.93 1.88
N LEU A 5 -0.68 -15.42 0.63
CA LEU A 5 0.00 -14.76 -0.49
C LEU A 5 -0.50 -13.31 -0.67
N LEU A 6 -1.81 -13.07 -0.56
CA LEU A 6 -2.40 -11.73 -0.65
C LEU A 6 -1.94 -10.81 0.50
N ILE A 7 -1.90 -11.31 1.73
CA ILE A 7 -1.39 -10.56 2.89
C ILE A 7 0.09 -10.21 2.69
N THR A 8 0.92 -11.20 2.34
CA THR A 8 2.38 -11.01 2.23
C THR A 8 2.72 -10.03 1.11
N THR A 9 2.10 -10.16 -0.06
CA THR A 9 2.31 -9.24 -1.19
C THR A 9 1.80 -7.83 -0.90
N SER A 10 0.65 -7.70 -0.23
CA SER A 10 0.11 -6.39 0.16
C SER A 10 0.99 -5.67 1.19
N LEU A 11 1.59 -6.42 2.13
CA LEU A 11 2.56 -5.90 3.09
C LEU A 11 3.86 -5.49 2.40
N LEU A 12 4.42 -6.35 1.54
CA LEU A 12 5.63 -6.03 0.78
C LEU A 12 5.45 -4.76 -0.05
N LEU A 13 4.30 -4.63 -0.73
CA LEU A 13 3.97 -3.47 -1.53
C LEU A 13 3.85 -2.20 -0.67
N SER A 14 3.20 -2.28 0.50
CA SER A 14 3.13 -1.14 1.43
C SER A 14 4.50 -0.73 1.94
N LEU A 15 5.34 -1.69 2.35
CA LEU A 15 6.71 -1.42 2.79
C LEU A 15 7.53 -0.74 1.68
N PHE A 16 7.43 -1.25 0.44
CA PHE A 16 8.11 -0.65 -0.71
C PHE A 16 7.63 0.78 -1.00
N LEU A 17 6.32 1.03 -0.91
CA LEU A 17 5.76 2.38 -1.14
C LEU A 17 6.20 3.37 -0.06
N VAL A 18 6.19 2.97 1.22
CA VAL A 18 6.51 3.85 2.35
C VAL A 18 8.02 4.08 2.50
N PHE A 19 8.85 3.06 2.32
CA PHE A 19 10.28 3.14 2.61
C PHE A 19 11.16 3.22 1.36
N GLY A 20 10.67 2.80 0.20
CA GLY A 20 11.38 2.93 -1.07
C GLY A 20 10.91 4.15 -1.85
N VAL A 21 9.64 4.14 -2.26
CA VAL A 21 9.11 5.11 -3.22
C VAL A 21 8.92 6.50 -2.60
N ALA A 22 8.25 6.61 -1.44
CA ALA A 22 7.97 7.91 -0.85
C ALA A 22 9.24 8.72 -0.51
N PRO A 23 10.30 8.15 0.10
CA PRO A 23 11.52 8.90 0.40
C PRO A 23 12.25 9.38 -0.88
N THR A 24 12.26 8.56 -1.94
CA THR A 24 12.85 8.97 -3.22
C THR A 24 12.08 10.12 -3.87
N LEU A 25 10.76 10.12 -3.75
CA LEU A 25 9.90 11.19 -4.26
C LEU A 25 10.00 12.47 -3.43
N PHE A 26 10.15 12.37 -2.10
CA PHE A 26 10.42 13.53 -1.23
C PHE A 26 11.80 14.15 -1.50
N SER A 27 12.78 13.34 -1.92
CA SER A 27 14.11 13.82 -2.28
C SER A 27 14.20 14.43 -3.67
N ALA A 28 13.15 14.31 -4.49
CA ALA A 28 13.14 14.87 -5.84
C ALA A 28 13.01 16.40 -5.79
N LYS A 29 13.68 17.11 -6.70
CA LYS A 29 13.64 18.58 -6.78
C LYS A 29 12.29 19.16 -7.25
N SER A 30 11.32 18.32 -7.59
CA SER A 30 10.03 18.73 -8.15
C SER A 30 8.96 18.75 -7.07
N ASP A 31 8.24 19.88 -6.93
CA ASP A 31 7.10 20.01 -6.03
C ASP A 31 6.00 18.98 -6.33
N LEU A 32 5.85 18.60 -7.60
CA LEU A 32 4.90 17.56 -8.03
C LEU A 32 5.24 16.20 -7.40
N SER A 33 6.53 15.87 -7.29
CA SER A 33 6.98 14.60 -6.71
C SER A 33 6.66 14.51 -5.23
N VAL A 34 6.79 15.61 -4.49
CA VAL A 34 6.44 15.70 -3.07
C VAL A 34 4.93 15.50 -2.87
N VAL A 35 4.10 16.14 -3.70
CA VAL A 35 2.65 15.95 -3.67
C VAL A 35 2.28 14.49 -3.93
N ILE A 36 2.91 13.85 -4.91
CA ILE A 36 2.71 12.43 -5.21
C ILE A 36 3.12 11.55 -4.03
N ALA A 37 4.23 11.84 -3.35
CA ALA A 37 4.67 11.10 -2.17
C ALA A 37 3.62 11.16 -1.04
N ILE A 38 3.05 12.34 -0.80
CA ILE A 38 2.00 12.56 0.20
C ILE A 38 0.74 11.76 -0.16
N ILE A 39 0.32 11.77 -1.44
CA ILE A 39 -0.83 11.00 -1.91
C ILE A 39 -0.61 9.50 -1.71
N ILE A 40 0.59 9.00 -2.00
CA ILE A 40 0.93 7.59 -1.83
C ILE A 40 0.79 7.16 -0.36
N ILE A 41 1.34 7.95 0.57
CA ILE A 41 1.31 7.64 2.00
C ILE A 41 -0.12 7.74 2.55
N LEU A 42 -0.87 8.80 2.20
CA LEU A 42 -2.17 9.08 2.81
C LEU A 42 -3.34 8.32 2.19
N PHE A 43 -3.26 7.97 0.90
CA PHE A 43 -4.40 7.35 0.20
C PHE A 43 -4.07 5.96 -0.31
N VAL A 44 -2.92 5.79 -0.98
CA VAL A 44 -2.60 4.51 -1.65
C VAL A 44 -2.32 3.40 -0.65
N VAL A 45 -1.47 3.64 0.34
CA VAL A 45 -1.13 2.65 1.37
C VAL A 45 -2.37 2.23 2.19
N PRO A 46 -3.20 3.15 2.70
CA PRO A 46 -4.44 2.78 3.40
C PRO A 46 -5.45 2.07 2.51
N ALA A 47 -5.59 2.45 1.23
CA ALA A 47 -6.50 1.78 0.30
C ALA A 47 -6.09 0.32 0.04
N ILE A 48 -4.79 0.07 -0.12
CA ILE A 48 -4.24 -1.29 -0.28
C ILE A 48 -4.53 -2.14 0.95
N LEU A 49 -4.28 -1.61 2.16
CA LEU A 49 -4.58 -2.29 3.42
C LEU A 49 -6.08 -2.58 3.56
N TYR A 50 -6.92 -1.58 3.31
CA TYR A 50 -8.38 -1.72 3.37
C TYR A 50 -8.90 -2.78 2.40
N PHE A 51 -8.39 -2.79 1.16
CA PHE A 51 -8.74 -3.80 0.15
C PHE A 51 -8.38 -5.21 0.63
N THR A 52 -7.18 -5.37 1.18
CA THR A 52 -6.70 -6.64 1.73
C THR A 52 -7.57 -7.13 2.88
N ILE A 53 -7.90 -6.26 3.85
CA ILE A 53 -8.80 -6.58 4.97
C ILE A 53 -10.20 -6.96 4.46
N LYS A 54 -10.78 -6.16 3.57
CA LYS A 54 -12.11 -6.41 2.98
C LYS A 54 -12.17 -7.78 2.31
N LYS A 55 -11.13 -8.13 1.55
CA LYS A 55 -11.05 -9.41 0.84
C LYS A 55 -10.85 -10.59 1.78
N LEU A 56 -10.10 -10.40 2.87
CA LEU A 56 -9.97 -11.40 3.94
C LEU A 56 -11.31 -11.66 4.64
N ILE A 57 -12.04 -10.62 5.04
CA ILE A 57 -13.36 -10.75 5.67
C ILE A 57 -14.33 -11.48 4.74
N LYS A 58 -14.35 -11.12 3.45
CA LYS A 58 -15.21 -11.78 2.45
C LYS A 58 -14.90 -13.28 2.33
N TRP A 59 -13.62 -13.64 2.32
CA TRP A 59 -13.22 -15.05 2.26
C TRP A 59 -13.48 -15.80 3.56
N SER A 60 -13.46 -15.13 4.72
CA SER A 60 -13.84 -15.73 5.99
C SER A 60 -15.34 -15.98 6.11
N LYS A 61 -16.19 -15.13 5.51
CA LYS A 61 -17.66 -15.30 5.54
C LYS A 61 -18.20 -16.34 4.57
N ASN A 62 -17.43 -16.66 3.52
CA ASN A 62 -17.77 -17.66 2.51
C ASN A 62 -17.23 -19.07 2.85
N LYS A 63 -16.76 -19.28 4.08
CA LYS A 63 -16.18 -20.53 4.56
C LYS A 63 -17.08 -21.09 5.65
#